data_AF-A0A830D6Z3-F1
#
_entry.id   AF-A0A830D6Z3-F1
#
_cell.length_a   1.000
_cell.length_b   1.000
_cell.length_c   1.000
_cell.angle_alpha   90.00
_cell.angle_beta   90.00
_cell.angle_gamma   90.00
#
_symmetry.space_group_name_H-M   'P 1'
#
loop_
_entity.id
_entity.type
_entity.pdbx_description
1 polymer ?
#
loop_
_entity_poly.entity_id
_entity_poly.type
_entity_poly.pdbx_seq_one_letter_code
_entity_poly.pdbx_strand_id
1 'polypeptide(L)' 'MFEGLVRQLILGYLGRYIKDIQKEQLKITLWNEEVLLENVELILEAFDYLRLPFAFRQGRNSNGFKYG' A
#
# COMPACT_ATOMS: atom_id res chain seq x y z
N MET A 1 20.14 1.77 11.31
CA MET A 1 20.35 2.89 10.37
C MET A 1 19.00 3.58 10.11
N PHE A 2 19.01 4.83 9.64
CA PHE A 2 17.84 5.70 9.41
C PHE A 2 16.75 5.03 8.56
N GLU A 3 17.14 4.29 7.53
CA GLU A 3 16.29 3.43 6.69
C GLU A 3 15.34 2.51 7.45
N GLY A 4 15.86 1.85 8.49
CA GLY A 4 15.08 0.93 9.31
C GLY A 4 14.01 1.66 10.14
N LEU A 5 14.30 2.89 10.58
CA LEU A 5 13.35 3.72 11.32
C LEU A 5 12.24 4.24 10.40
N VAL A 6 12.60 4.76 9.23
CA VAL A 6 11.63 5.21 8.21
C VAL A 6 10.72 4.06 7.79
N ARG A 7 11.28 2.86 7.57
CA ARG A 7 10.50 1.66 7.27
C ARG A 7 9.49 1.30 8.36
N GLN A 8 9.91 1.32 9.62
CA GLN A 8 9.01 1.04 10.75
C GLN A 8 7.89 2.08 10.85
N LEU A 9 8.21 3.35 10.63
CA LEU A 9 7.23 4.43 10.68
C LEU A 9 6.18 4.29 9.57
N ILE A 10 6.61 4.02 8.34
CA ILE A 10 5.71 3.80 7.19
C ILE A 10 4.86 2.56 7.41
N LEU A 11 5.43 1.44 7.88
CA LEU A 11 4.65 0.23 8.19
C LEU A 11 3.62 0.46 9.30
N GLY A 12 3.99 1.18 10.36
CA GLY A 12 3.06 1.52 11.43
C GLY A 12 1.92 2.42 10.95
N TYR A 13 2.23 3.39 10.10
CA TYR A 13 1.23 4.29 9.52
C TYR A 13 0.32 3.60 8.49
N LEU A 14 0.85 2.67 7.70
CA LEU A 14 0.09 2.00 6.63
C LEU A 14 -0.60 0.72 7.09
N GLY A 15 -0.12 0.08 8.16
CA GLY A 15 -0.73 -1.14 8.71
C GLY A 15 -2.15 -0.95 9.24
N ARG A 16 -2.56 0.30 9.50
CA ARG A 16 -3.95 0.67 9.83
C ARG A 16 -4.87 0.78 8.60
N TYR A 17 -4.31 0.68 7.40
CA TYR A 17 -5.05 0.77 6.13
C TYR A 17 -4.92 -0.50 5.28
N ILE A 18 -3.89 -1.29 5.53
CA ILE A 18 -3.59 -2.52 4.79
C ILE A 18 -3.85 -3.70 5.71
N LYS A 19 -4.68 -4.62 5.22
CA LYS A 19 -4.96 -5.88 5.89
C LYS A 19 -3.72 -6.76 5.86
N ASP A 20 -3.29 -7.21 7.04
CA ASP A 20 -2.20 -8.18 7.22
C ASP A 20 -0.91 -7.80 6.46
N ILE A 21 -0.47 -6.53 6.57
CA ILE A 21 0.71 -6.02 5.87
C ILE A 21 1.97 -6.84 6.20
N GLN A 22 2.59 -7.42 5.17
CA GLN A 22 3.86 -8.13 5.30
C GLN A 22 5.03 -7.21 4.94
N LYS A 23 6.19 -7.45 5.55
CA LYS A 23 7.37 -6.56 5.38
C LYS A 23 7.90 -6.59 3.96
N GLU A 24 7.68 -7.69 3.27
CA GLU A 24 8.10 -8.00 1.90
C GLU A 24 7.29 -7.23 0.86
N GLN A 25 6.06 -6.82 1.21
CA GLN A 25 5.17 -6.03 0.34
C GLN A 25 5.56 -4.55 0.29
N LEU A 26 6.37 -4.08 1.25
CA LEU A 26 6.88 -2.71 1.29
C LEU A 26 8.31 -2.66 0.76
N LYS A 27 8.47 -2.08 -0.43
CA LYS A 27 9.78 -1.76 -1.01
C LYS A 27 10.04 -0.27 -0.83
N ILE A 28 11.14 0.05 -0.15
CA ILE A 28 11.61 1.43 0.03
C ILE A 28 12.96 1.51 -0.67
N THR A 29 13.05 2.40 -1.65
CA THR A 29 14.29 2.72 -2.36
C THR A 29 14.60 4.19 -2.10
N LEU A 30 15.39 4.47 -1.07
CA LEU A 30 15.77 5.85 -0.71
C LEU A 30 16.68 6.53 -1.72
N TRP A 31 17.42 5.75 -2.50
CA TRP A 31 18.25 6.28 -3.59
C TRP A 31 17.44 6.91 -4.72
N ASN A 32 16.20 6.44 -4.92
CA ASN A 32 15.27 6.97 -5.92
C ASN A 32 14.10 7.72 -5.27
N GLU A 33 14.12 7.91 -3.94
CA GLU A 33 13.03 8.51 -3.15
C GLU A 33 11.66 7.85 -3.36
N GLU A 34 11.64 6.59 -3.81
CA GLU A 34 10.42 5.86 -4.15
C GLU A 34 10.03 4.89 -3.02
N VAL A 35 8.73 4.84 -2.73
CA VAL A 35 8.11 3.88 -1.82
C VAL A 35 7.02 3.15 -2.57
N LEU A 36 7.18 1.85 -2.73
CA LEU A 36 6.28 0.99 -3.47
C LEU A 36 5.62 -0.02 -2.53
N LEU A 37 4.29 -0.12 -2.62
CA LEU A 37 3.47 -1.11 -1.94
C LEU A 37 2.88 -2.02 -3.01
N GLU A 38 3.37 -3.24 -3.07
CA GLU A 38 2.95 -4.21 -4.07
C GLU A 38 2.11 -5.31 -3.43
N ASN A 39 1.05 -5.73 -4.14
CA ASN A 39 0.21 -6.86 -3.76
C ASN A 39 -0.42 -6.74 -2.35
N VAL A 40 -0.76 -5.52 -1.93
CA VAL A 40 -1.41 -5.25 -0.64
C VAL A 40 -2.93 -5.26 -0.76
N GLU A 41 -3.60 -5.79 0.26
CA GLU A 41 -5.06 -5.69 0.41
C GLU A 41 -5.39 -4.50 1.30
N LEU A 42 -6.17 -3.55 0.80
CA LEU A 42 -6.65 -2.43 1.61
C LEU A 42 -7.88 -2.88 2.43
N ILE A 43 -7.96 -2.44 3.69
CA ILE A 43 -9.20 -2.54 4.46
C ILE A 43 -10.23 -1.56 3.90
N LEU A 44 -11.52 -1.85 4.08
CA LEU A 44 -12.59 -1.03 3.50
C LEU A 44 -12.57 0.40 4.03
N GLU A 45 -12.22 0.56 5.31
CA GLU A 45 -12.14 1.84 6.00
C GLU A 45 -11.03 2.73 5.43
N ALA A 46 -9.99 2.14 4.84
CA ALA A 46 -8.89 2.90 4.23
C ALA A 46 -9.38 3.78 3.07
N PHE A 47 -10.41 3.35 2.35
CA PHE A 47 -10.97 4.13 1.24
C PHE A 47 -11.64 5.41 1.75
N ASP A 48 -12.34 5.35 2.88
CA ASP A 48 -12.93 6.53 3.52
C ASP A 48 -11.87 7.50 4.03
N TYR A 49 -10.77 6.97 4.60
CA TYR A 49 -9.65 7.78 5.08
C TYR A 49 -8.87 8.45 3.95
N LEU A 50 -8.62 7.73 2.85
CA LEU A 50 -7.84 8.22 1.72
C LEU A 50 -8.64 9.19 0.84
N ARG A 51 -9.96 9.29 1.01
CA ARG A 51 -10.87 10.19 0.27
C ARG A 51 -10.58 10.18 -1.24
N LEU A 52 -10.33 8.99 -1.78
CA LEU A 52 -10.03 8.87 -3.20
C LEU A 52 -11.26 9.33 -4.00
N PRO A 53 -11.10 10.07 -5.11
CA PRO A 53 -12.22 10.63 -5.89
C PRO A 53 -12.97 9.55 -6.70
N PHE A 54 -12.99 8.31 -6.20
CA PHE A 54 -13.70 7.17 -6.75
C PHE A 54 -14.05 6.21 -5.61
N ALA A 55 -15.27 5.66 -5.64
CA ALA A 55 -15.71 4.64 -4.68
C ALA A 55 -15.42 3.25 -5.25
N PHE A 56 -14.51 2.50 -4.62
CA PHE A 56 -14.24 1.10 -5.00
C PHE A 56 -15.21 0.15 -4.30
N ARG A 57 -15.80 -0.80 -5.04
CA ARG A 57 -16.66 -1.86 -4.47
C ARG A 57 -15.92 -3.15 -4.13
N GLN A 58 -14.72 -3.35 -4.69
CA GLN A 58 -13.79 -4.44 -4.37
C GLN A 58 -12.44 -4.17 -5.03
N GLY A 59 -11.33 -4.41 -4.33
CA GLY A 59 -9.98 -4.36 -4.88
C GLY A 59 -9.42 -5.76 -5.10
N ARG A 60 -9.03 -6.09 -6.33
CA ARG A 60 -8.25 -7.29 -6.64
C ARG A 60 -7.10 -6.89 -7.54
N ASN A 61 -5.87 -7.09 -7.06
CA ASN A 61 -4.69 -6.91 -7.87
C ASN A 61 -4.53 -8.13 -8.79
N SER A 62 -4.73 -7.94 -10.08
CA SER A 62 -4.30 -8.89 -11.10
C SER A 62 -3.97 -8.14 -12.39
N ASN A 63 -2.73 -8.30 -12.84
CA ASN A 63 -2.26 -7.91 -14.16
C ASN A 63 -3.32 -8.12 -15.25
N GLY A 64 -3.50 -7.08 -16.08
CA GLY A 64 -4.06 -7.22 -17.42
C GLY A 64 -5.57 -7.02 -17.51
N PHE A 65 -6.04 -5.78 -17.43
CA PHE A 65 -7.27 -5.41 -18.10
C PHE A 65 -7.02 -5.31 -19.61
N LYS A 66 -7.38 -6.36 -20.35
CA LYS A 66 -7.79 -6.26 -21.75
C LYS A 66 -9.22 -6.76 -21.85
N TYR A 67 -10.16 -5.85 -22.06
CA TYR A 67 -11.47 -6.18 -22.60
C TYR A 67 -11.60 -5.47 -23.94
N GLY A 68 -11.70 -6.29 -24.99
CA GLY A 68 -12.44 -5.98 -26.21
C GLY A 68 -13.76 -6.72 -26.17
#